data_AF-A0A6P6SIJ8-F1
#
_entry.id   AF-A0A6P6SIJ8-F1
#
_cell.length_a   1.000
_cell.length_b   1.000
_cell.length_c   1.000
_cell.angle_alpha   90.00
_cell.angle_beta   90.00
_cell.angle_gamma   90.00
#
_symmetry.space_group_name_H-M   'P 1'
#
loop_
_entity.id
_entity.type
_entity.pdbx_description
1 polymer ?
#
loop_
_entity_poly.entity_id
_entity_poly.type
_entity_poly.pdbx_seq_one_letter_code
_entity_poly.pdbx_strand_id
1 'polypeptide(L)'
;MGAIKETFFISHGSPMISLDDSFPARHFLLVFKERVFSQRPKGILIISAHWETSEPAVNLIPGRQDTIHDLISNLPRALYQERYQRQTKGLS
;
A
#
# COMPACT_ATOMS: atom_id res chain seq x y z
N MET A 1 26.59 -2.12 -0.42
CA MET A 1 25.12 -2.26 -0.48
C MET A 1 24.51 -1.64 0.75
N GLY A 2 23.45 -0.84 0.61
CA GLY A 2 22.71 -0.33 1.78
C GLY A 2 21.93 -1.47 2.42
N ALA A 3 22.02 -1.63 3.73
CA ALA A 3 21.24 -2.62 4.46
C ALA A 3 19.76 -2.21 4.48
N ILE A 4 18.85 -3.19 4.33
CA ILE A 4 17.43 -3.01 4.68
C ILE A 4 17.39 -2.80 6.19
N LYS A 5 16.97 -1.61 6.62
CA LYS A 5 16.98 -1.26 8.04
C LYS A 5 15.72 -1.70 8.75
N GLU A 6 14.58 -1.70 8.06
CA GLU A 6 13.28 -2.00 8.64
C GLU A 6 12.43 -2.82 7.67
N THR A 7 11.66 -3.76 8.23
CA THR A 7 10.69 -4.58 7.51
C THR A 7 9.41 -4.65 8.34
N PHE A 8 8.27 -4.35 7.71
CA PHE A 8 6.97 -4.38 8.36
C PHE A 8 6.04 -5.35 7.64
N PHE A 9 5.33 -6.17 8.42
CA PHE A 9 4.23 -6.97 7.91
C PHE A 9 2.91 -6.29 8.28
N ILE A 10 2.09 -5.99 7.26
CA ILE A 10 0.77 -5.40 7.42
C ILE A 10 -0.23 -6.40 6.85
N SER A 11 -1.12 -6.91 7.69
CA SER A 11 -2.24 -7.74 7.22
C SER A 11 -3.16 -6.90 6.33
N HIS A 12 -3.53 -7.43 5.16
CA HIS A 12 -4.34 -6.71 4.17
C HIS A 12 -5.77 -6.45 4.67
N GLY A 13 -6.32 -7.34 5.51
CA GLY A 13 -7.63 -7.18 6.15
C GLY A 13 -8.78 -6.95 5.17
N SER A 14 -9.90 -6.44 5.69
CA SER A 14 -11.02 -6.01 4.84
C SER A 14 -10.68 -4.67 4.17
N PRO A 15 -10.99 -4.48 2.87
CA PRO A 15 -10.91 -3.18 2.22
C PRO A 15 -11.66 -2.07 2.96
N MET A 16 -12.68 -2.42 3.76
CA MET A 16 -13.45 -1.49 4.58
C MET A 16 -12.64 -0.75 5.65
N ILE A 17 -11.43 -1.22 6.00
CA ILE A 17 -10.51 -0.54 6.93
C ILE A 17 -10.23 0.91 6.48
N SER A 18 -10.31 1.21 5.17
CA SER A 18 -10.11 2.57 4.66
C SER A 18 -11.30 3.52 4.87
N LEU A 19 -12.47 3.01 5.26
CA LEU A 19 -13.70 3.81 5.40
C LEU A 19 -14.33 3.73 6.79
N ASP A 20 -14.16 2.61 7.49
CA ASP A 20 -14.86 2.32 8.73
C ASP A 20 -13.96 2.52 9.95
N ASP A 21 -14.32 3.51 10.78
CA ASP A 21 -13.60 3.86 12.00
C ASP A 21 -13.74 2.78 13.10
N SER A 22 -14.71 1.87 13.01
CA SER A 22 -14.81 0.78 14.00
C SER A 22 -13.62 -0.19 13.97
N PHE A 23 -12.85 -0.22 12.88
CA PHE A 23 -11.65 -1.05 12.77
C PHE A 23 -10.47 -0.46 13.57
N PRO A 24 -9.94 -1.15 14.61
CA PRO A 24 -8.80 -0.66 15.39
C PRO A 24 -7.52 -0.53 14.53
N ALA A 25 -7.38 -1.38 13.51
CA ALA A 25 -6.26 -1.34 12.58
C ALA A 25 -6.16 0.00 11.83
N ARG A 26 -7.31 0.61 11.49
CA ARG A 26 -7.34 1.92 10.83
C ARG A 26 -6.69 2.98 11.70
N HIS A 27 -7.14 3.09 12.95
CA HIS A 27 -6.62 4.04 13.92
C HIS A 27 -5.12 3.87 14.14
N PHE A 28 -4.65 2.61 14.24
CA PHE A 28 -3.22 2.31 14.34
C PHE A 28 -2.44 2.78 13.10
N LEU A 29 -2.93 2.48 11.89
CA LEU A 29 -2.27 2.85 10.63
C LEU A 29 -2.21 4.37 10.42
N LEU A 30 -3.23 5.11 10.85
CA LEU A 30 -3.26 6.58 10.78
C LEU A 30 -2.17 7.23 11.63
N VAL A 31 -1.76 6.60 12.73
CA VAL A 31 -0.70 7.11 13.63
C VAL A 31 0.63 6.37 13.46
N PHE A 32 0.77 5.55 12.42
CA PHE A 32 1.93 4.66 12.25
C PHE A 32 3.23 5.45 12.08
N LYS A 33 3.18 6.58 11.36
CA LYS A 33 4.35 7.45 11.16
C LYS A 33 4.82 8.06 12.48
N GLU A 34 3.89 8.46 13.34
CA GLU A 34 4.18 9.08 14.63
C GLU A 34 4.68 8.06 15.65
N ARG A 35 4.14 6.84 15.64
CA ARG A 35 4.38 5.84 16.69
C ARG A 35 5.37 4.74 16.34
N VAL A 36 5.53 4.40 15.07
CA VAL A 36 6.31 3.22 14.63
C VAL A 36 7.49 3.63 13.77
N PHE A 37 7.26 4.37 12.68
CA PHE A 37 8.33 4.69 11.73
C PHE A 37 8.23 6.13 11.23
N SER A 38 8.95 7.04 11.92
CA SER A 38 8.94 8.47 11.65
C SER A 38 9.87 8.91 10.52
N GLN A 39 10.83 8.04 10.15
CA GLN A 39 11.78 8.34 9.08
C GLN A 39 11.10 8.23 7.71
N ARG A 40 11.29 9.23 6.85
CA ARG A 40 10.80 9.17 5.47
C ARG A 40 11.74 8.29 4.63
N PRO A 41 11.29 7.13 4.11
CA PRO A 41 12.14 6.28 3.30
C PRO A 41 12.40 6.94 1.92
N LYS A 42 13.57 6.65 1.33
CA LYS A 42 13.89 7.07 -0.04
C LYS A 42 13.15 6.26 -1.11
N GLY A 43 12.69 5.06 -0.74
CA GLY A 43 11.88 4.15 -1.56
C GLY A 43 11.28 3.06 -0.68
N ILE A 44 10.18 2.47 -1.14
CA ILE A 44 9.49 1.38 -0.44
C ILE A 44 9.34 0.22 -1.42
N LEU A 45 9.76 -0.98 -1.02
CA LEU A 45 9.41 -2.22 -1.71
C LEU A 45 8.13 -2.76 -1.07
N ILE A 46 7.09 -2.96 -1.87
CA ILE A 46 5.82 -3.53 -1.42
C ILE A 46 5.70 -4.92 -2.03
N ILE A 47 5.47 -5.92 -1.17
CA ILE A 47 5.14 -7.29 -1.57
C ILE A 47 3.68 -7.50 -1.20
N SER A 48 2.84 -7.83 -2.17
CA SER A 48 1.38 -7.93 -2.00
C SER A 48 0.92 -9.37 -2.20
N ALA A 49 0.05 -9.87 -1.32
CA ALA A 49 -0.58 -11.17 -1.47
C ALA A 49 -1.50 -11.26 -2.71
N HIS A 50 -2.00 -10.10 -3.19
CA HIS A 50 -2.85 -10.02 -4.39
C HIS A 50 -2.07 -9.74 -5.67
N TRP A 51 -0.73 -9.65 -5.61
CA TRP A 51 0.08 -9.58 -6.82
C TRP A 51 0.53 -11.00 -7.18
N GLU A 52 -0.30 -11.68 -7.97
CA GLU A 52 -0.07 -13.05 -8.41
C GLU A 52 0.43 -13.07 -9.85
N THR A 53 1.63 -13.62 -10.05
CA THR A 53 2.24 -13.80 -11.36
C THR A 53 2.76 -15.24 -11.45
N SER A 54 2.76 -15.81 -12.66
CA SER A 54 3.21 -17.18 -12.89
C SER A 54 4.69 -17.41 -12.57
N GLU A 55 5.50 -16.35 -12.66
CA GLU A 55 6.91 -16.32 -12.26
C GLU A 55 7.15 -15.10 -11.37
N PRO A 56 8.18 -15.08 -10.50
CA PRO A 56 8.50 -13.92 -9.69
C PRO A 56 8.73 -12.66 -10.55
N ALA A 57 7.91 -11.64 -10.34
CA ALA A 57 7.93 -10.41 -11.11
C ALA A 57 8.12 -9.18 -10.23
N VAL A 58 8.86 -8.20 -10.75
CA VAL A 58 9.05 -6.88 -10.13
C VAL A 58 8.59 -5.83 -11.13
N ASN A 59 7.83 -4.85 -10.66
CA ASN A 59 7.36 -3.75 -11.50
C ASN A 59 7.81 -2.40 -10.93
N LEU A 60 8.29 -1.52 -11.84
CA LEU A 60 8.64 -0.13 -11.56
C LEU A 60 8.21 0.71 -12.76
N ILE A 61 7.03 1.35 -12.67
CA ILE A 61 6.56 2.27 -13.72
C ILE A 61 6.82 3.71 -13.25
N PRO A 62 7.74 4.45 -13.89
CA PRO A 62 8.09 5.82 -13.52
C PRO A 62 6.89 6.77 -13.58
N GLY A 63 6.87 7.76 -12.69
CA GLY A 63 5.83 8.79 -12.69
C GLY A 63 4.60 8.41 -11.88
N ARG A 64 3.46 9.00 -12.23
CA ARG A 64 2.19 8.80 -11.52
C ARG A 64 1.47 7.60 -12.13
N GLN A 65 1.12 6.63 -11.27
CA GLN A 65 0.34 5.48 -11.68
C GLN A 65 -1.15 5.72 -11.40
N ASP A 66 -2.00 5.21 -12.28
CA ASP A 66 -3.44 5.20 -12.03
C ASP A 66 -3.80 4.13 -11.01
N THR A 67 -4.88 4.37 -10.27
CA THR A 67 -5.38 3.41 -9.29
C THR A 67 -6.14 2.30 -10.00
N ILE A 68 -5.68 1.06 -9.81
CA ILE A 68 -6.39 -0.14 -10.23
C ILE A 68 -7.20 -0.63 -9.02
N HIS A 69 -8.51 -0.82 -9.21
CA HIS A 69 -9.39 -1.39 -8.20
C HIS A 69 -9.64 -2.86 -8.53
N ASP A 70 -8.93 -3.75 -7.86
CA ASP A 70 -9.15 -5.19 -7.92
C ASP A 70 -9.99 -5.64 -6.71
N LEU A 71 -11.21 -5.10 -6.65
CA LEU A 71 -12.15 -5.31 -5.55
C LEU A 71 -13.33 -6.17 -6.05
N ILE A 72 -13.77 -7.11 -5.22
CA ILE A 72 -14.93 -7.95 -5.50
C ILE A 72 -16.19 -7.07 -5.67
N SER A 73 -17.03 -7.41 -6.65
CA SER A 73 -18.12 -6.60 -7.22
C SER A 73 -19.19 -6.08 -6.24
N ASN A 74 -19.24 -6.58 -5.01
CA ASN A 74 -20.29 -6.28 -4.02
C ASN A 74 -19.85 -5.29 -2.93
N LEU A 75 -18.73 -4.59 -3.15
CA LEU A 75 -18.20 -3.61 -2.20
C LEU A 75 -18.81 -2.20 -2.39
N PRO A 76 -18.88 -1.37 -1.34
CA PRO A 76 -19.43 -0.02 -1.42
C PRO A 76 -18.75 0.83 -2.51
N ARG A 77 -19.54 1.60 -3.26
CA ARG A 77 -19.03 2.49 -4.34
C ARG A 77 -17.93 3.44 -3.87
N ALA A 78 -17.96 3.86 -2.60
CA ALA A 78 -16.93 4.72 -2.01
C ALA A 78 -15.51 4.13 -2.15
N LEU A 79 -15.35 2.80 -2.03
CA LEU A 79 -14.05 2.14 -2.20
C LEU A 79 -13.49 2.24 -3.62
N TYR A 80 -14.36 2.34 -4.62
CA TYR A 80 -13.99 2.52 -6.03
C TYR A 80 -13.72 3.97 -6.40
N GLN A 81 -13.98 4.92 -5.49
CA GLN A 81 -13.73 6.35 -5.68
C GLN A 81 -12.40 6.79 -5.05
N GLU A 82 -11.85 5.99 -4.14
CA GLU A 82 -10.54 6.21 -3.54
C GLU A 82 -9.45 6.23 -4.61
N ARG A 83 -8.69 7.32 -4.71
CA ARG A 83 -7.55 7.43 -5.64
C ARG A 83 -6.25 7.43 -4.88
N TYR A 84 -5.44 6.39 -5.10
CA TYR A 84 -4.07 6.33 -4.58
C TYR A 84 -3.11 7.03 -5.54
N GLN A 85 -2.66 8.22 -5.15
CA GLN A 85 -1.61 8.92 -5.88
C GLN A 85 -0.24 8.35 -5.48
N ARG A 86 0.20 7.29 -6.17
CA ARG A 86 1.56 6.77 -6.01
C ARG A 86 2.48 7.35 -7.08
N GLN A 87 3.66 7.80 -6.64
CA GLN A 87 4.70 8.32 -7.50
C GLN A 87 5.95 7.46 -7.32
N THR A 88 6.44 6.86 -8.40
CA THR A 88 7.78 6.27 -8.41
C THR A 88 8.71 7.20 -9.17
N LYS A 89 9.93 7.39 -8.65
CA LYS A 89 11.00 8.02 -9.43
C LYS A 89 11.73 6.89 -10.15
N GLY A 90 11.91 7.03 -11.46
CA GLY A 90 12.77 6.11 -12.21
C GLY A 90 14.17 6.09 -11.61
N LEU A 91 14.82 4.92 -11.64
CA LEU A 91 16.23 4.81 -11.27
C LEU A 91 17.04 5.53 -12.37
N SER A 92 17.70 6.63 -12.02
CA SER A 92 18.68 7.32 -12.88
C SER A 92 20.03 6.61 -12.83
#